data_AF-A0AAN9UBN8-F1
#
_entry.id   AF-A0AAN9UBN8-F1
#
_cell.length_a   1.000
_cell.length_b   1.000
_cell.length_c   1.000
_cell.angle_alpha   90.00
_cell.angle_beta   90.00
_cell.angle_gamma   90.00
#
_symmetry.space_group_name_H-M   'P 1'
#
loop_
_entity.id
_entity.type
_entity.pdbx_description
1 polymer ?
#
loop_
_entity_poly.entity_id
_entity_poly.type
_entity_poly.pdbx_seq_one_letter_code
_entity_poly.pdbx_strand_id
1 'polypeptide(L)'
;MKVEASLRMGSDSAADSQADACYPDGIEGLGGSTATDDDWHTYAVRIDRTSNNWTTESISFTKDGDSYFTVTGATIGDESVWATLAHSPLYLIMNLAVGGSWPGDPNSSTLDGYGNMLEVEYAAVYTS
;
A
#
# COMPACT_ATOMS: atom_id res chain seq x y z
N MET A 1 8.59 12.31 2.50
CA MET A 1 7.66 12.29 1.34
C MET A 1 6.40 11.55 1.75
N LYS A 2 5.23 12.01 1.32
CA LYS A 2 3.96 11.29 1.48
C LYS A 2 3.26 11.18 0.14
N VAL A 3 2.79 9.99 -0.20
CA VAL A 3 1.83 9.76 -1.29
C VAL A 3 0.52 9.35 -0.64
N GLU A 4 -0.59 9.94 -1.04
CA GLU A 4 -1.91 9.54 -0.55
C GLU A 4 -2.94 9.52 -1.69
N ALA A 5 -3.95 8.69 -1.55
CA ALA A 5 -5.11 8.66 -2.42
C ALA A 5 -6.38 8.43 -1.60
N SER A 6 -7.45 9.15 -1.94
CA SER A 6 -8.80 8.89 -1.45
C SER A 6 -9.50 7.97 -2.45
N LEU A 7 -9.85 6.77 -1.99
CA LEU A 7 -10.34 5.67 -2.80
C LEU A 7 -11.61 5.10 -2.18
N ARG A 8 -12.49 4.61 -3.05
CA ARG A 8 -13.65 3.81 -2.69
C ARG A 8 -13.74 2.62 -3.63
N MET A 9 -14.06 1.46 -3.06
CA MET A 9 -14.24 0.22 -3.82
C MET A 9 -15.61 -0.37 -3.51
N GLY A 10 -16.15 -1.13 -4.45
CA GLY A 10 -17.43 -1.81 -4.24
C GLY A 10 -17.38 -2.85 -3.13
N SER A 11 -18.57 -3.22 -2.63
CA SER A 11 -18.70 -4.12 -1.50
C SER A 11 -18.14 -5.52 -1.80
N ASP A 12 -17.03 -5.86 -1.16
CA ASP A 12 -16.60 -7.24 -0.94
C ASP A 12 -16.33 -7.42 0.56
N SER A 13 -17.17 -8.24 1.21
CA SER A 13 -17.13 -8.49 2.65
C SER A 13 -15.86 -9.19 3.14
N ALA A 14 -14.97 -9.64 2.24
CA ALA A 14 -13.73 -10.33 2.58
C ALA A 14 -12.46 -9.60 2.11
N ALA A 15 -12.57 -8.39 1.57
CA ALA A 15 -11.42 -7.64 1.10
C ALA A 15 -10.62 -7.01 2.25
N ASP A 16 -9.30 -6.96 2.05
CA ASP A 16 -8.35 -6.40 2.99
C ASP A 16 -7.32 -5.58 2.21
N SER A 17 -6.93 -4.43 2.73
CA SER A 17 -5.87 -3.60 2.19
C SER A 17 -4.53 -4.06 2.75
N GLN A 18 -3.73 -4.71 1.92
CA GLN A 18 -2.41 -5.21 2.31
C GLN A 18 -1.31 -4.20 2.03
N ALA A 19 -0.30 -4.18 2.90
CA ALA A 19 0.96 -3.52 2.68
C ALA A 19 2.09 -4.50 2.95
N ASP A 20 2.99 -4.65 1.98
CA ASP A 20 4.07 -5.62 2.03
C ASP A 20 5.43 -4.98 1.76
N ALA A 21 6.44 -5.49 2.46
CA ALA A 21 7.85 -5.32 2.17
C ALA A 21 8.51 -6.71 2.18
N CYS A 22 9.57 -6.91 1.40
CA CYS A 22 10.27 -8.18 1.36
C CYS A 22 11.69 -8.01 1.90
N TYR A 23 12.17 -9.03 2.62
CA TYR A 23 13.58 -9.13 2.94
C TYR A 23 14.42 -9.28 1.66
N PRO A 24 15.73 -8.98 1.73
CA PRO A 24 16.64 -9.14 0.59
C PRO A 24 16.68 -10.54 -0.01
N ASP A 25 16.32 -11.57 0.75
CA ASP A 25 16.32 -12.96 0.31
C ASP A 25 15.13 -13.33 -0.59
N GLY A 26 14.08 -12.50 -0.63
CA GLY A 26 12.90 -12.74 -1.45
C GLY A 26 11.96 -13.84 -0.93
N ILE A 27 12.26 -14.45 0.23
CA ILE A 27 11.56 -15.64 0.74
C ILE A 27 10.62 -15.26 1.89
N GLU A 28 11.02 -14.29 2.70
CA GLU A 28 10.22 -13.82 3.82
C GLU A 28 9.54 -12.47 3.50
N GLY A 29 8.21 -12.47 3.59
CA GLY A 29 7.38 -11.26 3.48
C GLY A 29 7.12 -10.65 4.86
N LEU A 30 7.27 -9.33 4.94
CA LEU A 30 6.80 -8.50 6.03
C LEU A 30 5.54 -7.81 5.57
N GLY A 31 4.48 -7.84 6.36
CA GLY A 31 3.28 -7.13 5.97
C GLY A 31 2.35 -6.84 7.12
N GLY A 32 1.41 -5.96 6.83
CA GLY A 32 0.28 -5.64 7.68
C GLY A 32 -0.94 -5.39 6.82
N SER A 33 -2.10 -5.50 7.43
CA SER A 33 -3.36 -5.41 6.71
C SER A 33 -4.41 -4.69 7.53
N THR A 34 -5.43 -4.16 6.87
CA THR A 34 -6.54 -3.45 7.47
C THR A 34 -7.81 -3.66 6.66
N ALA A 35 -8.90 -3.98 7.36
CA ALA A 35 -10.18 -4.26 6.73
C ALA A 35 -10.61 -3.12 5.80
N THR A 36 -11.15 -3.49 4.65
CA THR A 36 -11.79 -2.54 3.72
C THR A 36 -13.30 -2.62 3.86
N ASP A 37 -13.96 -1.55 3.45
CA ASP A 37 -15.41 -1.48 3.30
C ASP A 37 -15.74 -0.63 2.07
N ASP A 38 -17.02 -0.33 1.85
CA ASP A 38 -17.50 0.40 0.68
C ASP A 38 -17.60 1.92 0.89
N ASP A 39 -17.02 2.47 1.95
CA ASP A 39 -16.89 3.91 2.16
C ASP A 39 -15.62 4.47 1.51
N TRP A 40 -15.53 5.79 1.47
CA TRP A 40 -14.31 6.49 1.06
C TRP A 40 -13.26 6.42 2.17
N HIS A 41 -12.07 5.99 1.80
CA HIS A 41 -10.91 5.97 2.70
C HIS A 41 -9.70 6.64 2.08
N THR A 42 -8.92 7.30 2.92
CA THR A 42 -7.61 7.83 2.52
C THR A 42 -6.52 6.82 2.84
N TYR A 43 -5.90 6.27 1.80
CA TYR A 43 -4.73 5.42 1.91
C TYR A 43 -3.47 6.24 1.66
N ALA A 44 -2.45 6.09 2.49
CA ALA A 44 -1.20 6.81 2.31
C ALA A 44 0.03 5.95 2.60
N VAL A 45 1.11 6.27 1.88
CA VAL A 45 2.47 5.79 2.13
C VAL A 45 3.35 6.98 2.48
N ARG A 46 3.97 6.94 3.66
CA ARG A 46 4.92 7.96 4.13
C ARG A 46 6.31 7.37 4.20
N ILE A 47 7.25 7.96 3.47
CA ILE A 47 8.68 7.67 3.56
C ILE A 47 9.33 8.78 4.39
N ASP A 48 9.76 8.44 5.60
CA ASP A 48 10.43 9.34 6.55
C ASP A 48 11.95 9.10 6.52
N ARG A 49 12.67 10.09 5.99
CA ARG A 49 14.14 10.11 5.89
C ARG A 49 14.76 11.19 6.76
N THR A 50 13.98 11.78 7.67
CA THR A 50 14.42 12.95 8.44
C THR A 50 15.59 12.65 9.38
N SER A 51 15.77 11.39 9.77
CA SER A 51 16.87 10.95 10.62
C SER A 51 18.24 11.00 9.94
N ASN A 52 18.30 10.97 8.60
CA ASN A 52 19.53 10.80 7.81
C ASN A 52 20.39 9.59 8.24
N ASN A 53 19.75 8.54 8.76
CA ASN A 53 20.38 7.28 9.10
C ASN A 53 19.48 6.15 8.61
N TRP A 54 19.90 5.44 7.57
CA TRP A 54 19.10 4.42 6.88
C TRP A 54 18.45 3.41 7.84
N THR A 55 19.14 3.05 8.93
CA THR A 55 18.61 2.09 9.92
C THR A 55 17.40 2.61 10.68
N THR A 56 17.25 3.93 10.85
CA THR A 56 16.15 4.55 11.60
C THR A 56 15.13 5.27 10.72
N GLU A 57 15.37 5.32 9.41
CA GLU A 57 14.36 5.73 8.44
C GLU A 57 13.21 4.72 8.38
N SER A 58 12.03 5.16 7.95
CA SER A 58 10.84 4.33 7.92
C SER A 58 9.95 4.54 6.70
N ILE A 59 9.19 3.49 6.37
CA ILE A 59 8.07 3.53 5.43
C ILE A 59 6.83 3.10 6.23
N SER A 60 5.82 3.96 6.29
CA SER A 60 4.56 3.71 7.00
C SER A 60 3.38 3.75 6.04
N PHE A 61 2.47 2.79 6.20
CA PHE A 61 1.22 2.67 5.45
C PHE A 61 0.05 2.96 6.38
N THR A 62 -0.84 3.84 5.95
CA THR A 62 -1.98 4.28 6.77
C THR A 62 -3.30 4.19 6.03
N LYS A 63 -4.37 3.84 6.75
CA LYS A 63 -5.77 4.02 6.33
C LYS A 63 -6.40 5.06 7.25
N ASP A 64 -6.93 6.14 6.69
CA ASP A 64 -7.56 7.25 7.41
C ASP A 64 -6.67 7.89 8.50
N GLY A 65 -5.36 7.86 8.26
CA GLY A 65 -4.34 8.37 9.18
C GLY A 65 -3.85 7.35 10.21
N ASP A 66 -4.50 6.20 10.37
CA ASP A 66 -4.08 5.13 11.26
C ASP A 66 -3.10 4.19 10.56
N SER A 67 -1.91 4.02 11.15
CA SER A 67 -0.87 3.13 10.61
C SER A 67 -1.23 1.67 10.85
N TYR A 68 -1.33 0.89 9.78
CA TYR A 68 -1.54 -0.55 9.84
C TYR A 68 -0.28 -1.36 9.50
N PHE A 69 0.73 -0.73 8.90
CA PHE A 69 2.04 -1.33 8.68
C PHE A 69 3.15 -0.29 8.69
N THR A 70 4.30 -0.62 9.29
CA THR A 70 5.51 0.20 9.23
C THR A 70 6.73 -0.71 9.18
N VAL A 71 7.66 -0.39 8.29
CA VAL A 71 8.95 -1.06 8.15
C VAL A 71 10.08 -0.05 8.29
N THR A 72 11.19 -0.47 8.90
CA THR A 72 12.39 0.36 9.07
C THR A 72 13.56 -0.24 8.29
N GLY A 73 14.57 0.59 7.98
CA GLY A 73 15.79 0.07 7.37
C GLY A 73 16.47 -0.98 8.25
N ALA A 74 16.48 -0.81 9.57
CA ALA A 74 17.00 -1.81 10.50
C ALA A 74 16.25 -3.16 10.39
N THR A 75 14.94 -3.13 10.16
CA THR A 75 14.15 -4.36 9.94
C THR A 75 14.56 -5.05 8.63
N ILE A 76 14.74 -4.30 7.54
CA ILE A 76 15.20 -4.86 6.26
C ILE A 76 16.64 -5.41 6.38
N GLY A 77 17.49 -4.75 7.16
CA GLY A 77 18.84 -5.24 7.50
C GLY A 77 19.89 -5.10 6.40
N ASP A 78 19.54 -4.50 5.25
CA ASP A 78 20.44 -4.29 4.12
C ASP A 78 20.27 -2.87 3.55
N GLU A 79 21.34 -2.08 3.60
CA GLU A 79 21.36 -0.67 3.17
C GLU A 79 21.11 -0.52 1.66
N SER A 80 21.62 -1.46 0.85
CA SER A 80 21.47 -1.41 -0.60
C SER A 80 20.02 -1.67 -1.02
N VAL A 81 19.35 -2.63 -0.36
CA VAL A 81 17.92 -2.88 -0.56
C VAL A 81 17.11 -1.71 -0.02
N TRP A 82 17.42 -1.19 1.16
CA TRP A 82 16.75 0.00 1.70
C TRP A 82 16.83 1.21 0.76
N ALA A 83 17.98 1.43 0.12
CA ALA A 83 18.14 2.49 -0.87
C ALA A 83 17.17 2.33 -2.04
N THR A 84 16.87 1.11 -2.49
CA THR A 84 15.87 0.88 -3.55
C THR A 84 14.45 1.21 -3.12
N LEU A 85 14.12 1.04 -1.84
CA LEU A 85 12.78 1.26 -1.28
C LEU A 85 12.53 2.74 -0.94
N ALA A 86 13.51 3.40 -0.34
CA ALA A 86 13.35 4.74 0.25
C ALA A 86 14.10 5.87 -0.48
N HIS A 87 15.13 5.54 -1.28
CA HIS A 87 16.02 6.55 -1.90
C HIS A 87 16.01 6.55 -3.43
N SER A 88 15.36 5.57 -4.07
CA SER A 88 15.13 5.58 -5.52
C SER A 88 13.91 6.42 -5.92
N PRO A 89 13.91 7.01 -7.12
CA PRO A 89 12.70 7.55 -7.72
C PRO A 89 11.60 6.47 -7.83
N LEU A 90 10.38 6.83 -7.47
CA LEU A 90 9.19 5.98 -7.55
C LEU A 90 8.16 6.61 -8.48
N TYR A 91 7.24 5.80 -8.98
CA TYR A 91 6.06 6.25 -9.71
C TYR A 91 4.81 5.59 -9.13
N LEU A 92 3.67 6.27 -9.27
CA LEU A 92 2.39 5.76 -8.80
C LEU A 92 1.77 4.87 -9.88
N ILE A 93 1.27 3.70 -9.48
CA ILE A 93 0.40 2.86 -10.29
C ILE A 93 -0.95 2.78 -9.57
N MET A 94 -2.02 2.92 -10.34
CA MET A 94 -3.38 2.73 -9.85
C MET A 94 -4.14 1.89 -10.86
N ASN A 95 -4.59 0.71 -10.45
CA ASN A 95 -5.26 -0.24 -11.33
C ASN A 95 -6.33 -1.02 -10.56
N LEU A 96 -7.28 -1.56 -11.31
CA LEU A 96 -8.24 -2.55 -10.83
C LEU A 96 -7.96 -3.85 -11.59
N ALA A 97 -7.29 -4.80 -10.94
CA ALA A 97 -7.10 -6.13 -11.50
C ALA A 97 -8.40 -6.94 -11.36
N VAL A 98 -8.70 -7.80 -12.34
CA VAL A 98 -9.84 -8.72 -12.31
C VAL A 98 -9.31 -10.13 -12.55
N GLY A 99 -9.46 -11.01 -11.56
CA GLY A 99 -8.93 -12.37 -11.62
C GLY A 99 -7.46 -12.48 -11.17
N GLY A 100 -6.88 -13.67 -11.33
CA GLY A 100 -5.48 -13.97 -11.02
C GLY A 100 -5.31 -15.00 -9.91
N SER A 101 -4.07 -15.44 -9.69
CA SER A 101 -3.77 -16.51 -8.72
C SER A 101 -4.09 -16.14 -7.28
N TRP A 102 -4.09 -14.85 -6.95
CA TRP A 102 -4.30 -14.37 -5.60
C TRP A 102 -5.79 -14.20 -5.24
N PRO A 103 -6.60 -13.40 -5.97
CA PRO A 103 -8.03 -13.29 -5.69
C PRO A 103 -8.87 -14.45 -6.25
N GLY A 104 -8.31 -15.27 -7.15
CA GLY A 104 -9.07 -16.25 -7.94
C GLY A 104 -9.80 -15.60 -9.12
N ASP A 105 -10.27 -16.43 -10.06
CA ASP A 105 -11.00 -15.95 -11.23
C ASP A 105 -12.39 -15.41 -10.86
N PRO A 106 -12.88 -14.36 -11.56
CA PRO A 106 -14.23 -13.87 -11.37
C PRO A 106 -15.25 -14.99 -11.68
N ASN A 107 -16.38 -14.98 -10.98
CA ASN A 107 -17.42 -15.98 -11.12
C ASN A 107 -18.81 -15.33 -11.26
N SER A 108 -19.88 -16.13 -11.25
CA SER A 108 -21.25 -15.63 -11.43
C SER A 108 -21.73 -14.69 -10.32
N SER A 109 -21.01 -14.61 -9.20
CA SER A 109 -21.29 -13.70 -8.09
C SER A 109 -20.44 -12.42 -8.14
N THR A 110 -19.51 -12.30 -9.09
CA THR A 110 -18.76 -11.05 -9.31
C THR A 110 -19.72 -9.99 -9.82
N LEU A 111 -19.89 -8.91 -9.05
CA LEU A 111 -20.80 -7.83 -9.38
C LEU A 111 -20.18 -6.85 -10.38
N ASP A 112 -21.00 -6.32 -11.29
CA ASP A 112 -20.62 -5.33 -12.29
C ASP A 112 -21.34 -3.98 -12.08
N GLY A 113 -21.06 -3.00 -12.94
CA GLY A 113 -21.77 -1.73 -12.97
C GLY A 113 -21.41 -0.73 -11.87
N TYR A 114 -22.25 0.29 -11.72
CA TYR A 114 -22.05 1.36 -10.74
C TYR A 114 -22.12 0.83 -9.32
N GLY A 115 -21.13 1.20 -8.51
CA GLY A 115 -20.94 0.66 -7.15
C GLY A 115 -19.96 -0.50 -7.08
N ASN A 116 -19.49 -1.05 -8.22
CA ASN A 116 -18.47 -2.11 -8.28
C ASN A 116 -17.26 -1.66 -9.12
N MET A 117 -16.83 -0.41 -8.91
CA MET A 117 -15.73 0.23 -9.62
C MET A 117 -14.66 0.70 -8.63
N LEU A 118 -13.43 0.90 -9.13
CA LEU A 118 -12.41 1.64 -8.39
C LEU A 118 -12.68 3.14 -8.59
N GLU A 119 -13.19 3.79 -7.55
CA GLU A 119 -13.42 5.23 -7.54
C GLU A 119 -12.23 5.94 -6.87
N VAL A 120 -11.79 7.03 -7.49
CA VAL A 120 -10.61 7.78 -7.08
C VAL A 120 -11.02 9.24 -7.00
N GLU A 121 -11.13 9.76 -5.78
CA GLU A 121 -11.47 11.17 -5.59
C GLU A 121 -10.25 12.05 -5.88
N TYR A 122 -9.09 11.65 -5.35
CA TYR A 122 -7.82 12.30 -5.66
C TYR A 122 -6.63 11.37 -5.40
N ALA A 123 -5.49 11.72 -6.02
CA ALA A 123 -4.17 11.23 -5.65
C ALA A 123 -3.24 12.44 -5.50
N ALA A 124 -2.46 12.47 -4.43
CA ALA A 124 -1.60 13.60 -4.09
C ALA A 124 -0.22 13.14 -3.61
N VAL A 125 0.80 13.91 -3.96
CA VAL A 125 2.18 13.72 -3.48
C VAL A 125 2.62 14.99 -2.75
N TYR A 126 3.09 14.80 -1.53
CA TYR A 126 3.57 15.87 -0.67
C TYR A 126 5.05 15.67 -0.38
N THR A 127 5.78 16.78 -0.45
CA THR A 127 7.17 16.90 -0.04
C THR A 127 7.27 17.98 1.03
N SER A 128 8.13 17.76 2.01
CA SER A 128 8.41 18.66 3.13
C SER A 128 9.89 18.67 3.39
#